data_AF-A0A6M1SB07-F1
#
_entry.id   AF-A0A6M1SB07-F1
#
_cell.length_a   1.000
_cell.length_b   1.000
_cell.length_c   1.000
_cell.angle_alpha   90.00
_cell.angle_beta   90.00
_cell.angle_gamma   90.00
#
_symmetry.space_group_name_H-M   'P 1'
#
loop_
_entity.id
_entity.type
_entity.pdbx_description
1 polymer ?
#
loop_
_entity_poly.entity_id
_entity_poly.type
_entity_poly.pdbx_seq_one_letter_code
_entity_poly.pdbx_strand_id
1 'polypeptide(L)'
;MTTTPRLLQREQRMKFGTQMLAEGVRFRLWAPNSNFVALKIYDLDLVVPMGKLARGWYEVEVDAARAGMRYRFVLDDGAEVPDPATRFQPEDVDGPSEIIDPLAFGWTDIGWRGHEWEELVLYELHIGTFTQEGTFRAAMDKLDHLVELGVTAIEIMPIADFPGRWNWGYDGAQLFAPDSSYGRPEDLKALVDLAHAKGLSVFLDVVYNHFGPKGNYLAVYAPLTTEHYETPWGSAVNFDDAGSTMVREFFLPMPATGSMNSISTGYGSTRCTKSATPASATCCRNWPSRSAPPPMAGTCISWSKTKRTRRAGLSAATMARPGSITGSGATTSTTGSMSR
;
A
#
# COMPACT_ATOMS: atom_id res chain seq x y z
N MET A 1 4.07 -21.92 29.70
CA MET A 1 2.84 -21.34 29.11
C MET A 1 2.78 -21.83 27.69
N THR A 2 1.90 -22.77 27.38
CA THR A 2 1.70 -23.28 26.02
C THR A 2 0.96 -22.20 25.24
N THR A 3 1.70 -21.41 24.47
CA THR A 3 1.12 -20.44 23.54
C THR A 3 0.38 -21.24 22.48
N THR A 4 -0.95 -21.16 22.46
CA THR A 4 -1.75 -21.75 21.38
C THR A 4 -1.21 -21.20 20.06
N PRO A 5 -0.80 -22.06 19.10
CA PRO A 5 -0.20 -21.59 17.87
C PRO A 5 -1.20 -20.70 17.13
N ARG A 6 -0.77 -19.48 16.80
CA ARG A 6 -1.56 -18.54 16.01
C ARG A 6 -1.62 -19.10 14.58
N LEU A 7 -2.75 -19.68 14.21
CA LEU A 7 -2.99 -20.12 12.83
C LEU A 7 -2.90 -18.89 11.91
N LEU A 8 -2.15 -19.00 10.81
CA LEU A 8 -2.07 -17.96 9.79
C LEU A 8 -3.43 -17.78 9.14
N GLN A 9 -4.01 -16.59 9.29
CA GLN A 9 -5.27 -16.23 8.66
C GLN A 9 -5.02 -16.00 7.16
N ARG A 10 -5.65 -16.81 6.29
CA ARG A 10 -5.45 -16.78 4.82
C ARG A 10 -6.46 -15.92 4.06
N GLU A 11 -7.48 -15.44 4.76
CA GLU A 11 -8.43 -14.46 4.25
C GLU A 11 -8.64 -13.36 5.27
N GLN A 12 -8.52 -12.12 4.82
CA GLN A 12 -9.01 -10.96 5.53
C GLN A 12 -10.37 -10.60 4.96
N ARG A 13 -11.41 -10.64 5.81
CA ARG A 13 -12.72 -10.08 5.44
C ARG A 13 -12.59 -8.57 5.36
N MET A 14 -12.59 -8.06 4.14
CA MET A 14 -12.41 -6.65 3.88
C MET A 14 -13.74 -5.91 4.00
N LYS A 15 -13.70 -4.72 4.59
CA LYS A 15 -14.84 -3.79 4.60
C LYS A 15 -15.00 -3.09 3.23
N PHE A 16 -13.90 -2.95 2.50
CA PHE A 16 -13.82 -2.30 1.20
C PHE A 16 -13.71 -3.33 0.08
N GLY A 17 -14.11 -2.94 -1.12
CA GLY A 17 -13.97 -3.71 -2.33
C GLY A 17 -14.81 -4.98 -2.36
N THR A 18 -14.25 -6.06 -2.89
CA THR A 18 -14.96 -7.33 -3.14
C THR A 18 -14.85 -8.33 -1.99
N GLN A 19 -15.94 -9.05 -1.75
CA GLN A 19 -16.00 -10.19 -0.84
C GLN A 19 -16.74 -11.34 -1.50
N MET A 20 -16.10 -12.50 -1.57
CA MET A 20 -16.75 -13.73 -2.04
C MET A 20 -17.85 -14.13 -1.04
N LEU A 21 -19.03 -14.44 -1.57
CA LEU A 21 -20.16 -14.97 -0.81
C LEU A 21 -20.35 -16.46 -1.12
N ALA A 22 -21.31 -17.11 -0.44
CA ALA A 22 -21.70 -18.48 -0.80
C ALA A 22 -22.22 -18.55 -2.24
N GLU A 23 -22.96 -17.52 -2.65
CA GLU A 23 -23.45 -17.32 -4.01
C GLU A 23 -23.08 -15.89 -4.44
N GLY A 24 -22.31 -15.76 -5.51
CA GLY A 24 -21.92 -14.45 -6.04
C GLY A 24 -20.84 -13.69 -5.23
N VAL A 25 -20.84 -12.38 -5.40
CA VAL A 25 -19.84 -11.46 -4.83
C VAL A 25 -20.53 -10.20 -4.32
N ARG A 26 -20.11 -9.74 -3.14
CA ARG A 26 -20.48 -8.42 -2.60
C ARG A 26 -19.43 -7.39 -3.01
N PHE A 27 -19.89 -6.25 -3.49
CA PHE A 27 -19.07 -5.09 -3.84
C PHE A 27 -19.39 -3.94 -2.90
N ARG A 28 -18.36 -3.28 -2.34
CA ARG A 28 -18.52 -2.13 -1.47
C ARG A 28 -17.57 -1.01 -1.82
N LEU A 29 -18.11 0.20 -1.90
CA LEU A 29 -17.35 1.44 -2.06
C LEU A 29 -17.70 2.43 -0.94
N TRP A 30 -16.68 3.07 -0.36
CA TRP A 30 -16.88 4.21 0.52
C TRP A 30 -16.64 5.49 -0.29
N ALA A 31 -17.73 6.20 -0.61
CA ALA A 31 -17.74 7.39 -1.44
C ALA A 31 -18.65 8.46 -0.80
N PRO A 32 -18.26 9.03 0.35
CA PRO A 32 -19.09 9.96 1.11
C PRO A 32 -19.44 11.24 0.36
N ASN A 33 -18.61 11.65 -0.61
CA ASN A 33 -18.85 12.85 -1.41
C ASN A 33 -19.65 12.57 -2.69
N SER A 34 -19.97 11.31 -2.99
CA SER A 34 -20.80 10.92 -4.13
C SER A 34 -22.28 10.84 -3.76
N ASN A 35 -23.16 11.19 -4.70
CA ASN A 35 -24.60 11.07 -4.54
C ASN A 35 -25.15 9.75 -5.09
N PHE A 36 -24.45 9.18 -6.06
CA PHE A 36 -24.76 7.97 -6.80
C PHE A 36 -23.48 7.17 -7.06
N VAL A 37 -23.61 5.84 -6.98
CA VAL A 37 -22.60 4.90 -7.43
C VAL A 37 -23.32 3.75 -8.12
N ALA A 38 -22.84 3.32 -9.28
CA ALA A 38 -23.20 2.04 -9.87
C ALA A 38 -21.98 1.13 -9.98
N LEU A 39 -22.23 -0.17 -10.05
CA LEU A 39 -21.25 -1.19 -10.37
C LEU A 39 -21.41 -1.57 -11.85
N LYS A 40 -20.30 -1.58 -12.60
CA LYS A 40 -20.23 -2.10 -13.96
C LYS A 40 -19.36 -3.36 -13.98
N ILE A 41 -19.90 -4.48 -14.44
CA ILE A 41 -19.17 -5.74 -14.64
C ILE A 41 -19.14 -6.04 -16.14
N TYR A 42 -17.95 -5.99 -16.75
CA TYR A 42 -17.80 -6.06 -18.20
C TYR A 42 -18.16 -7.45 -18.75
N ASP A 43 -17.73 -8.52 -18.06
CA ASP A 43 -17.97 -9.91 -18.46
C ASP A 43 -19.45 -10.31 -18.48
N LEU A 44 -20.31 -9.54 -17.80
CA LEU A 44 -21.75 -9.77 -17.74
C LEU A 44 -22.55 -8.74 -18.55
N ASP A 45 -21.89 -7.77 -19.18
CA ASP A 45 -22.53 -6.57 -19.75
C ASP A 45 -23.55 -5.95 -18.78
N LEU A 46 -23.17 -5.87 -17.50
CA LEU A 46 -24.06 -5.50 -16.41
C LEU A 46 -23.67 -4.15 -15.84
N VAL A 47 -24.65 -3.24 -15.71
CA VAL A 47 -24.54 -2.02 -14.92
C VAL A 47 -25.68 -2.01 -13.90
N VAL A 48 -25.33 -1.98 -12.61
CA VAL A 48 -26.31 -2.03 -11.51
C VAL A 48 -26.09 -0.88 -10.53
N PRO A 49 -27.11 -0.05 -10.26
CA PRO A 49 -27.04 0.95 -9.20
C PRO A 49 -26.75 0.30 -7.84
N MET A 50 -25.83 0.88 -7.06
CA MET A 50 -25.51 0.38 -5.72
C MET A 50 -26.42 1.02 -4.68
N GLY A 51 -26.80 0.24 -3.67
CA GLY A 51 -27.60 0.71 -2.55
C GLY A 51 -26.78 1.65 -1.66
N LYS A 52 -27.27 2.87 -1.43
CA LYS A 52 -26.65 3.83 -0.51
C LYS A 52 -26.93 3.42 0.94
N LEU A 53 -25.86 3.28 1.70
CA LEU A 53 -25.86 2.93 3.13
C LEU A 53 -25.42 4.14 3.97
N ALA A 54 -25.54 3.98 5.29
CA ALA A 54 -25.11 5.02 6.24
C ALA A 54 -23.62 5.37 6.07
N ARG A 55 -23.28 6.62 6.38
CA ARG A 55 -21.88 7.13 6.42
C ARG A 55 -21.14 7.05 5.07
N GLY A 56 -21.85 7.22 3.95
CA GLY A 56 -21.24 7.34 2.63
C GLY A 56 -20.84 6.01 1.98
N TRP A 57 -21.39 4.91 2.48
CA TRP A 57 -21.15 3.59 1.92
C TRP A 57 -22.13 3.29 0.78
N TYR A 58 -21.66 2.52 -0.20
CA TYR A 58 -22.47 1.94 -1.26
C TYR A 58 -22.20 0.43 -1.32
N GLU A 59 -23.24 -0.37 -1.52
CA GLU A 59 -23.14 -1.83 -1.54
C GLU A 59 -24.08 -2.45 -2.58
N VAL A 60 -23.64 -3.52 -3.21
CA VAL A 60 -24.48 -4.40 -4.04
C VAL A 60 -23.93 -5.82 -3.99
N GLU A 61 -24.81 -6.81 -4.02
CA GLU A 61 -24.47 -8.22 -4.17
C GLU A 61 -24.92 -8.68 -5.56
N VAL A 62 -24.06 -9.44 -6.25
CA VAL A 62 -24.34 -9.92 -7.61
C VAL A 62 -24.12 -11.42 -7.67
N ASP A 63 -25.22 -12.18 -7.74
CA ASP A 63 -25.23 -13.65 -7.72
C ASP A 63 -24.49 -14.28 -8.90
N ALA A 64 -24.41 -13.58 -10.04
CA ALA A 64 -23.72 -14.05 -11.24
C ALA A 64 -22.22 -13.72 -11.25
N ALA A 65 -21.74 -12.84 -10.36
CA ALA A 65 -20.34 -12.42 -10.34
C ALA A 65 -19.41 -13.55 -9.87
N ARG A 66 -18.26 -13.72 -10.50
CA ARG A 66 -17.28 -14.76 -10.20
C ARG A 66 -15.86 -14.21 -10.22
N ALA A 67 -14.93 -14.88 -9.55
CA ALA A 67 -13.51 -14.58 -9.66
C ALA A 67 -13.06 -14.59 -11.13
N GLY A 68 -12.15 -13.68 -11.48
CA GLY A 68 -11.67 -13.44 -12.84
C GLY A 68 -12.47 -12.41 -13.64
N MET A 69 -13.70 -12.07 -13.23
CA MET A 69 -14.48 -11.02 -13.91
C MET A 69 -13.92 -9.62 -13.59
N ARG A 70 -14.08 -8.72 -14.55
CA ARG A 70 -13.59 -7.34 -14.49
C ARG A 70 -14.71 -6.36 -14.17
N TYR A 71 -14.42 -5.39 -13.33
CA TYR A 71 -15.40 -4.39 -12.91
C TYR A 71 -14.79 -3.00 -12.70
N ARG A 72 -15.68 -2.00 -12.71
CA ARG A 72 -15.42 -0.62 -12.26
C ARG A 72 -16.63 -0.08 -11.52
N PHE A 73 -16.41 0.97 -10.73
CA PHE A 73 -17.50 1.79 -10.20
C PHE A 73 -17.79 2.95 -11.15
N VAL A 74 -19.06 3.32 -11.27
CA VAL A 74 -19.52 4.46 -12.06
C VAL A 74 -20.03 5.53 -11.11
N LEU A 75 -19.48 6.73 -11.20
CA LEU A 75 -19.79 7.86 -10.31
C LEU A 75 -20.92 8.75 -10.87
N ASP A 76 -21.23 9.83 -10.14
CA ASP A 76 -22.29 10.80 -10.43
C ASP A 76 -22.23 11.40 -11.85
N ASP A 77 -21.02 11.67 -12.34
CA ASP A 77 -20.75 12.27 -13.65
C ASP A 77 -20.59 11.24 -14.78
N GLY A 78 -20.81 9.95 -14.47
CA GLY A 78 -20.60 8.84 -15.39
C GLY A 78 -19.14 8.40 -15.50
N ALA A 79 -18.21 8.97 -14.73
CA ALA A 79 -16.83 8.52 -14.72
C ALA A 79 -16.73 7.08 -14.21
N GLU A 80 -16.00 6.24 -14.95
CA GLU A 80 -15.67 4.87 -14.54
C GLU A 80 -14.33 4.88 -13.81
N VAL A 81 -14.33 4.46 -12.54
CA VAL A 81 -13.14 4.42 -11.70
C VAL A 81 -12.84 3.00 -11.24
N PRO A 82 -11.56 2.61 -11.12
CA PRO A 82 -11.17 1.35 -10.50
C PRO A 82 -11.57 1.33 -9.01
N ASP A 83 -11.59 0.13 -8.46
CA ASP A 83 -11.78 -0.06 -7.02
C ASP A 83 -10.50 0.33 -6.26
N PRO A 84 -10.53 1.31 -5.34
CA PRO A 84 -9.35 1.66 -4.55
C PRO A 84 -8.90 0.53 -3.61
N ALA A 85 -9.78 -0.43 -3.33
CA ALA A 85 -9.49 -1.65 -2.59
C ALA A 85 -9.41 -2.88 -3.52
N THR A 86 -9.06 -2.67 -4.79
CA THR A 86 -8.84 -3.75 -5.76
C THR A 86 -7.81 -4.74 -5.24
N ARG A 87 -8.08 -6.03 -5.46
CA ARG A 87 -7.13 -7.11 -5.16
C ARG A 87 -6.20 -7.42 -6.32
N PHE A 88 -6.54 -6.97 -7.53
CA PHE A 88 -5.72 -7.11 -8.71
C PHE A 88 -6.15 -6.18 -9.83
N GLN A 89 -5.18 -5.62 -10.52
CA GLN A 89 -5.39 -4.57 -11.51
C GLN A 89 -4.68 -4.97 -12.82
N PRO A 90 -5.32 -5.80 -13.67
CA PRO A 90 -4.66 -6.46 -14.81
C PRO A 90 -4.24 -5.52 -15.95
N GLU A 91 -4.84 -4.33 -16.03
CA GLU A 91 -4.62 -3.37 -17.12
C GLU A 91 -4.13 -2.01 -16.58
N ASP A 92 -3.14 -2.06 -15.68
CA ASP A 92 -2.53 -0.87 -15.03
C ASP A 92 -3.54 -0.08 -14.17
N VAL A 93 -3.05 0.92 -13.44
CA VAL A 93 -3.76 1.62 -12.36
C VAL A 93 -5.08 2.28 -12.77
N ASP A 94 -5.26 2.58 -14.06
CA ASP A 94 -6.49 3.18 -14.61
C ASP A 94 -7.48 2.11 -15.13
N GLY A 95 -7.04 0.85 -15.30
CA GLY A 95 -7.78 -0.26 -15.87
C GLY A 95 -9.03 -0.70 -15.07
N PRO A 96 -9.75 -1.74 -15.50
CA PRO A 96 -10.77 -2.37 -14.66
C PRO A 96 -10.13 -3.25 -13.59
N SER A 97 -10.72 -3.28 -12.40
CA SER A 97 -10.31 -4.16 -11.31
C SER A 97 -10.80 -5.58 -11.56
N GLU A 98 -10.04 -6.58 -11.13
CA GLU A 98 -10.40 -8.00 -11.27
C GLU A 98 -10.89 -8.59 -9.94
N ILE A 99 -11.97 -9.37 -9.97
CA ILE A 99 -12.46 -10.09 -8.80
C ILE A 99 -11.49 -11.23 -8.47
N ILE A 100 -10.90 -11.20 -7.27
CA ILE A 100 -10.01 -12.26 -6.78
C ILE A 100 -10.67 -13.03 -5.64
N ASP A 101 -10.71 -14.35 -5.77
CA ASP A 101 -10.99 -15.26 -4.67
C ASP A 101 -9.70 -15.46 -3.83
N PRO A 102 -9.63 -14.92 -2.60
CA PRO A 102 -8.43 -15.03 -1.79
C PRO A 102 -8.15 -16.48 -1.36
N LEU A 103 -9.17 -17.34 -1.28
CA LEU A 103 -9.10 -18.71 -0.79
C LEU A 103 -8.81 -19.75 -1.88
N ALA A 104 -8.81 -19.36 -3.16
CA ALA A 104 -8.55 -20.28 -4.27
C ALA A 104 -7.13 -20.86 -4.28
N PHE A 105 -6.16 -20.22 -3.61
CA PHE A 105 -4.77 -20.69 -3.56
C PHE A 105 -4.58 -21.74 -2.44
N GLY A 106 -4.13 -22.93 -2.83
CA GLY A 106 -3.82 -24.03 -1.92
C GLY A 106 -2.46 -23.89 -1.25
N TRP A 107 -2.41 -23.21 -0.11
CA TRP A 107 -1.21 -23.08 0.72
C TRP A 107 -0.69 -24.43 1.23
N THR A 108 0.63 -24.61 1.23
CA THR A 108 1.31 -25.83 1.75
C THR A 108 2.10 -25.56 3.04
N ASP A 109 2.33 -24.30 3.36
CA ASP A 109 3.06 -23.77 4.53
C ASP A 109 2.28 -23.78 5.87
N ILE A 110 1.28 -24.64 6.08
CA ILE A 110 0.40 -24.63 7.27
C ILE A 110 1.18 -24.73 8.61
N GLY A 111 2.30 -25.44 8.58
CA GLY A 111 3.21 -25.62 9.71
C GLY A 111 4.17 -24.46 9.96
N TRP A 112 4.26 -23.49 9.05
CA TRP A 112 5.20 -22.37 9.16
C TRP A 112 4.91 -21.52 10.39
N ARG A 113 5.97 -21.08 11.06
CA ARG A 113 5.90 -20.27 12.29
C ARG A 113 6.66 -18.95 12.20
N GLY A 114 7.42 -18.74 11.12
CA GLY A 114 8.38 -17.66 11.05
C GLY A 114 9.61 -17.92 11.92
N HIS A 115 10.53 -16.97 11.88
CA HIS A 115 11.70 -16.90 12.75
C HIS A 115 11.47 -15.90 13.88
N GLU A 116 12.19 -16.07 14.99
CA GLU A 116 12.29 -15.02 15.99
C GLU A 116 13.09 -13.83 15.44
N TRP A 117 12.85 -12.63 15.99
CA TRP A 117 13.44 -11.40 15.44
C TRP A 117 14.97 -11.43 15.45
N GLU A 118 15.58 -12.02 16.48
CA GLU A 118 17.03 -12.12 16.65
C GLU A 118 17.70 -13.10 15.66
N GLU A 119 16.91 -13.94 15.00
CA GLU A 119 17.37 -14.92 14.00
C GLU A 119 17.32 -14.34 12.56
N LEU A 120 16.81 -13.12 12.40
CA LEU A 120 16.60 -12.51 11.10
C LEU A 120 17.88 -11.90 10.52
N VAL A 121 18.19 -12.36 9.30
CA VAL A 121 19.15 -11.76 8.38
C VAL A 121 18.36 -11.39 7.14
N LEU A 122 18.10 -10.09 6.97
CA LEU A 122 17.24 -9.55 5.92
C LEU A 122 18.01 -9.41 4.59
N TYR A 123 17.34 -9.79 3.51
CA TYR A 123 17.76 -9.50 2.14
C TYR A 123 16.67 -8.69 1.43
N GLU A 124 16.91 -7.39 1.23
CA GLU A 124 16.02 -6.52 0.46
C GLU A 124 16.13 -6.88 -1.03
N LEU A 125 14.99 -7.14 -1.68
CA LEU A 125 14.93 -7.42 -3.11
C LEU A 125 13.85 -6.61 -3.81
N HIS A 126 14.19 -6.19 -5.02
CA HIS A 126 13.28 -5.54 -5.96
C HIS A 126 12.88 -6.54 -7.04
N ILE A 127 11.61 -6.94 -7.07
CA ILE A 127 11.12 -8.00 -7.98
C ILE A 127 11.48 -7.72 -9.44
N GLY A 128 11.24 -6.49 -9.90
CA GLY A 128 11.48 -6.09 -11.30
C GLY A 128 12.94 -6.10 -11.76
N THR A 129 13.92 -6.22 -10.85
CA THR A 129 15.36 -6.22 -11.21
C THR A 129 16.14 -7.37 -10.61
N PHE A 130 15.54 -8.16 -9.72
CA PHE A 130 16.20 -9.29 -9.07
C PHE A 130 16.51 -10.44 -10.05
N THR A 131 15.67 -10.57 -11.09
CA THR A 131 15.83 -11.52 -12.19
C THR A 131 15.69 -10.80 -13.53
N GLN A 132 16.07 -11.47 -14.62
CA GLN A 132 15.95 -10.89 -15.96
C GLN A 132 14.48 -10.71 -16.37
N GLU A 133 13.63 -11.65 -15.98
CA GLU A 133 12.19 -11.65 -16.21
C GLU A 133 11.50 -10.59 -15.34
N GLY A 134 11.99 -10.37 -14.12
CA GLY A 134 11.47 -9.36 -13.21
C GLY A 134 10.10 -9.73 -12.61
N THR A 135 9.88 -11.01 -12.29
CA THR A 135 8.57 -11.53 -11.83
C THR A 135 8.67 -12.31 -10.53
N PHE A 136 7.54 -12.48 -9.83
CA PHE A 136 7.45 -13.34 -8.64
C PHE A 136 7.87 -14.77 -8.94
N ARG A 137 7.45 -15.32 -10.10
CA ARG A 137 7.81 -16.68 -10.53
C ARG A 137 9.30 -16.83 -10.75
N ALA A 138 9.94 -15.90 -11.45
CA ALA A 138 11.38 -15.99 -11.69
C ALA A 138 12.19 -15.83 -10.38
N ALA A 139 11.70 -15.04 -9.43
CA ALA A 139 12.34 -14.89 -8.12
C ALA A 139 12.40 -16.23 -7.34
N MET A 140 11.43 -17.13 -7.54
CA MET A 140 11.40 -18.45 -6.90
C MET A 140 12.66 -19.28 -7.20
N ASP A 141 13.20 -19.16 -8.42
CA ASP A 141 14.38 -19.90 -8.88
C ASP A 141 15.67 -19.47 -8.16
N LYS A 142 15.65 -18.36 -7.43
CA LYS A 142 16.79 -17.82 -6.67
C LYS A 142 16.72 -18.11 -5.17
N LEU A 143 15.62 -18.68 -4.67
CA LEU A 143 15.46 -18.89 -3.23
C LEU A 143 16.50 -19.86 -2.67
N ASP A 144 16.89 -20.91 -3.40
CA ASP A 144 17.95 -21.83 -2.95
C ASP A 144 19.30 -21.11 -2.78
N HIS A 145 19.60 -20.17 -3.68
CA HIS A 145 20.80 -19.36 -3.56
C HIS A 145 20.76 -18.46 -2.32
N LEU A 146 19.60 -17.87 -1.97
CA LEU A 146 19.46 -17.06 -0.76
C LEU A 146 19.61 -17.88 0.51
N VAL A 147 19.09 -19.11 0.53
CA VAL A 147 19.28 -20.05 1.64
C VAL A 147 20.76 -20.42 1.78
N GLU A 148 21.44 -20.76 0.67
CA GLU A 148 22.88 -21.08 0.69
C GLU A 148 23.73 -19.90 1.16
N LEU A 149 23.34 -18.67 0.80
CA LEU A 149 23.99 -17.45 1.27
C LEU A 149 23.86 -17.24 2.79
N GLY A 150 22.88 -17.87 3.44
CA GLY A 150 22.61 -17.76 4.88
C GLY A 150 21.62 -16.66 5.26
N VAL A 151 20.84 -16.16 4.29
CA VAL A 151 19.71 -15.26 4.53
C VAL A 151 18.60 -16.05 5.20
N THR A 152 17.92 -15.47 6.19
CA THR A 152 16.76 -16.11 6.86
C THR A 152 15.44 -15.40 6.56
N ALA A 153 15.50 -14.21 5.94
CA ALA A 153 14.33 -13.45 5.57
C ALA A 153 14.54 -12.60 4.31
N ILE A 154 13.55 -12.60 3.43
CA ILE A 154 13.49 -11.67 2.30
C ILE A 154 12.58 -10.49 2.64
N GLU A 155 13.03 -9.28 2.29
CA GLU A 155 12.22 -8.06 2.35
C GLU A 155 11.93 -7.61 0.93
N ILE A 156 10.67 -7.75 0.52
CA ILE A 156 10.24 -7.36 -0.83
C ILE A 156 9.96 -5.86 -0.80
N MET A 157 10.63 -5.10 -1.68
CA MET A 157 10.31 -3.69 -1.94
C MET A 157 8.83 -3.52 -2.34
N PRO A 158 8.23 -2.32 -2.24
CA PRO A 158 6.79 -2.18 -2.38
C PRO A 158 6.25 -2.73 -3.71
N ILE A 159 5.14 -3.44 -3.62
CA ILE A 159 4.49 -4.08 -4.77
C ILE A 159 3.09 -3.54 -5.04
N ALA A 160 2.62 -2.54 -4.29
CA ALA A 160 1.32 -1.92 -4.56
C ALA A 160 1.29 -1.39 -6.00
N ASP A 161 0.24 -1.73 -6.75
CA ASP A 161 0.12 -1.42 -8.19
C ASP A 161 0.36 0.08 -8.45
N PHE A 162 1.26 0.35 -9.39
CA PHE A 162 1.76 1.68 -9.72
C PHE A 162 1.67 1.93 -11.24
N PRO A 163 1.67 3.19 -11.69
CA PRO A 163 1.56 3.47 -13.12
C PRO A 163 2.77 2.98 -13.91
N GLY A 164 2.51 2.21 -14.96
CA GLY A 164 3.51 1.75 -15.93
C GLY A 164 4.33 0.54 -15.48
N ARG A 165 5.36 0.20 -16.25
CA ARG A 165 6.06 -1.09 -16.14
C ARG A 165 7.22 -1.12 -15.14
N TRP A 166 7.87 0.01 -14.90
CA TRP A 166 9.09 0.06 -14.08
C TRP A 166 8.98 1.13 -13.03
N ASN A 167 8.98 0.70 -11.77
CA ASN A 167 8.99 1.58 -10.62
C ASN A 167 9.67 0.85 -9.47
N TRP A 168 10.26 1.59 -8.52
CA TRP A 168 10.73 1.01 -7.26
C TRP A 168 9.58 0.58 -6.34
N GLY A 169 8.35 1.01 -6.63
CA GLY A 169 7.13 0.67 -5.89
C GLY A 169 6.60 1.80 -5.00
N TYR A 170 7.38 2.86 -4.80
CA TYR A 170 6.98 3.96 -3.90
C TYR A 170 5.91 4.89 -4.48
N ASP A 171 5.64 4.82 -5.79
CA ASP A 171 4.52 5.51 -6.44
C ASP A 171 3.24 4.64 -6.48
N GLY A 172 3.12 3.66 -5.59
CA GLY A 172 1.96 2.78 -5.49
C GLY A 172 0.65 3.55 -5.25
N ALA A 173 -0.40 3.16 -5.97
CA ALA A 173 -1.72 3.79 -5.89
C ALA A 173 -2.81 2.82 -5.41
N GLN A 174 -2.72 1.53 -5.79
CA GLN A 174 -3.67 0.50 -5.34
C GLN A 174 -3.03 -0.36 -4.25
N LEU A 175 -3.18 0.05 -2.99
CA LEU A 175 -2.47 -0.53 -1.84
C LEU A 175 -2.74 -2.03 -1.60
N PHE A 176 -3.83 -2.55 -2.17
CA PHE A 176 -4.29 -3.92 -1.96
C PHE A 176 -4.01 -4.86 -3.14
N ALA A 177 -3.48 -4.34 -4.25
CA ALA A 177 -3.16 -5.12 -5.43
C ALA A 177 -1.64 -5.20 -5.62
N PRO A 178 -1.06 -6.41 -5.76
CA PRO A 178 0.29 -6.53 -6.27
C PRO A 178 0.32 -6.07 -7.74
N ASP A 179 1.40 -5.40 -8.10
CA ASP A 179 1.59 -4.81 -9.42
C ASP A 179 1.56 -5.89 -10.51
N SER A 180 0.72 -5.66 -11.53
CA SER A 180 0.48 -6.64 -12.60
C SER A 180 1.71 -6.96 -13.44
N SER A 181 2.72 -6.08 -13.46
CA SER A 181 3.98 -6.33 -14.18
C SER A 181 4.86 -7.39 -13.51
N TYR A 182 4.69 -7.62 -12.20
CA TYR A 182 5.43 -8.63 -11.44
C TYR A 182 4.77 -10.02 -11.47
N GLY A 183 3.48 -10.08 -11.79
CA GLY A 183 2.69 -11.30 -11.88
C GLY A 183 1.34 -11.16 -11.22
N ARG A 184 0.59 -12.25 -11.18
CA ARG A 184 -0.74 -12.28 -10.56
C ARG A 184 -0.64 -12.45 -9.03
N PRO A 185 -1.71 -12.19 -8.26
CA PRO A 185 -1.70 -12.43 -6.82
C PRO A 185 -1.35 -13.87 -6.45
N GLU A 186 -1.72 -14.84 -7.29
CA GLU A 186 -1.38 -16.25 -7.09
C GLU A 186 0.13 -16.53 -7.21
N ASP A 187 0.85 -15.74 -8.00
CA ASP A 187 2.30 -15.86 -8.18
C ASP A 187 3.04 -15.33 -6.95
N LEU A 188 2.56 -14.21 -6.37
CA LEU A 188 3.06 -13.72 -5.09
C LEU A 188 2.81 -14.76 -3.98
N LYS A 189 1.60 -15.35 -3.91
CA LYS A 189 1.30 -16.41 -2.93
C LYS A 189 2.23 -17.61 -3.11
N ALA A 190 2.50 -18.02 -4.35
CA ALA A 190 3.44 -19.11 -4.65
C ALA A 190 4.88 -18.80 -4.24
N LEU A 191 5.35 -17.56 -4.43
CA LEU A 191 6.66 -17.13 -3.95
C LEU A 191 6.75 -17.22 -2.42
N VAL A 192 5.74 -16.73 -1.70
CA VAL A 192 5.70 -16.79 -0.23
C VAL A 192 5.64 -18.23 0.28
N ASP A 193 4.77 -19.06 -0.31
CA ASP A 193 4.62 -20.48 0.08
C ASP A 193 5.94 -21.24 -0.10
N LEU A 194 6.62 -21.03 -1.23
CA LEU A 194 7.91 -21.66 -1.49
C LEU A 194 9.03 -21.11 -0.59
N ALA A 195 9.05 -19.81 -0.31
CA ALA A 195 9.99 -19.21 0.63
C ALA A 195 9.84 -19.84 2.03
N HIS A 196 8.61 -19.98 2.52
CA HIS A 196 8.33 -20.67 3.79
C HIS A 196 8.75 -22.14 3.75
N ALA A 197 8.48 -22.86 2.66
CA ALA A 197 8.92 -24.26 2.49
C ALA A 197 10.45 -24.40 2.52
N LYS A 198 11.18 -23.36 2.11
CA LYS A 198 12.64 -23.27 2.16
C LYS A 198 13.20 -22.68 3.45
N GLY A 199 12.34 -22.36 4.42
CA GLY A 199 12.79 -21.80 5.70
C GLY A 199 13.19 -20.32 5.60
N LEU A 200 12.51 -19.52 4.77
CA LEU A 200 12.72 -18.08 4.67
C LEU A 200 11.46 -17.33 5.14
N SER A 201 11.61 -16.37 6.05
CA SER A 201 10.54 -15.41 6.33
C SER A 201 10.37 -14.43 5.16
N VAL A 202 9.16 -13.93 4.94
CA VAL A 202 8.88 -12.90 3.93
C VAL A 202 8.30 -11.66 4.58
N PHE A 203 8.94 -10.52 4.34
CA PHE A 203 8.49 -9.18 4.72
C PHE A 203 8.13 -8.38 3.47
N LEU A 204 7.19 -7.45 3.64
CA LEU A 204 6.75 -6.55 2.59
C LEU A 204 6.92 -5.11 3.05
N ASP A 205 7.62 -4.30 2.26
CA ASP A 205 7.66 -2.85 2.41
C ASP A 205 6.30 -2.26 1.98
N VAL A 206 5.65 -1.50 2.88
CA VAL A 206 4.33 -0.91 2.66
C VAL A 206 4.37 0.61 2.85
N VAL A 207 3.80 1.33 1.88
CA VAL A 207 3.82 2.80 1.85
C VAL A 207 2.48 3.34 2.33
N TYR A 208 2.40 3.72 3.62
CA TYR A 208 1.18 4.25 4.23
C TYR A 208 1.21 5.76 4.51
N ASN A 209 2.26 6.45 4.06
CA ASN A 209 2.45 7.87 4.34
C ASN A 209 2.03 8.78 3.17
N HIS A 210 1.95 8.27 1.95
CA HIS A 210 1.46 8.98 0.76
C HIS A 210 0.91 7.97 -0.26
N PHE A 211 0.34 8.49 -1.34
CA PHE A 211 -0.03 7.73 -2.54
C PHE A 211 0.79 8.24 -3.74
N GLY A 212 1.00 7.38 -4.73
CA GLY A 212 1.57 7.79 -6.01
C GLY A 212 0.78 8.91 -6.69
N PRO A 213 1.43 9.67 -7.59
CA PRO A 213 0.84 10.85 -8.23
C PRO A 213 -0.26 10.51 -9.26
N LYS A 214 -0.44 9.24 -9.62
CA LYS A 214 -1.44 8.77 -10.58
C LYS A 214 -2.07 7.46 -10.08
N GLY A 215 -3.36 7.27 -10.36
CA GLY A 215 -4.08 6.02 -10.05
C GLY A 215 -4.84 6.04 -8.72
N ASN A 216 -4.63 7.04 -7.87
CA ASN A 216 -5.37 7.17 -6.62
C ASN A 216 -6.72 7.89 -6.83
N TYR A 217 -7.77 7.12 -7.12
CA TYR A 217 -9.12 7.65 -7.33
C TYR A 217 -9.89 7.87 -6.03
N LEU A 218 -9.47 7.30 -4.90
CA LEU A 218 -10.18 7.45 -3.63
C LEU A 218 -10.27 8.92 -3.18
N ALA A 219 -9.24 9.72 -3.48
CA ALA A 219 -9.23 11.16 -3.20
C ALA A 219 -10.31 11.96 -3.97
N VAL A 220 -10.88 11.40 -5.04
CA VAL A 220 -11.92 12.07 -5.85
C VAL A 220 -13.25 12.16 -5.09
N TYR A 221 -13.60 11.12 -4.31
CA TYR A 221 -14.92 10.99 -3.69
C TYR A 221 -14.87 10.78 -2.16
N ALA A 222 -13.68 10.83 -1.55
CA ALA A 222 -13.48 10.71 -0.12
C ALA A 222 -12.43 11.70 0.42
N PRO A 223 -12.55 12.16 1.68
CA PRO A 223 -11.58 13.04 2.34
C PRO A 223 -10.31 12.27 2.79
N LEU A 224 -9.58 11.72 1.81
CA LEU A 224 -8.43 10.84 2.03
C LEU A 224 -7.21 11.57 2.61
N THR A 225 -7.03 12.84 2.25
CA THR A 225 -5.86 13.65 2.61
C THR A 225 -6.26 14.82 3.52
N THR A 226 -5.29 15.38 4.22
CA THR A 226 -5.45 16.57 5.08
C THR A 226 -4.55 17.70 4.60
N GLU A 227 -4.96 18.94 4.87
CA GLU A 227 -4.17 20.15 4.63
C GLU A 227 -3.29 20.53 5.84
N HIS A 228 -3.47 19.87 7.00
CA HIS A 228 -2.69 20.16 8.20
C HIS A 228 -1.20 19.82 8.07
N TYR A 229 -0.88 18.87 7.19
CA TYR A 229 0.47 18.34 7.02
C TYR A 229 0.81 18.17 5.54
N GLU A 230 2.09 18.30 5.22
CA GLU A 230 2.63 18.01 3.89
C GLU A 230 3.71 16.94 4.01
N THR A 231 3.80 16.08 3.01
CA THR A 231 4.94 15.18 2.85
C THR A 231 5.78 15.65 1.67
N PRO A 232 7.07 15.30 1.59
CA PRO A 232 7.90 15.57 0.41
C PRO A 232 7.40 14.91 -0.89
N TRP A 233 6.41 14.01 -0.82
CA TRP A 233 5.95 13.16 -1.92
C TRP A 233 4.49 13.40 -2.32
N GLY A 234 3.78 14.30 -1.62
CA GLY A 234 2.38 14.60 -1.88
C GLY A 234 1.61 14.99 -0.63
N SER A 235 0.30 15.17 -0.79
CA SER A 235 -0.62 15.47 0.31
C SER A 235 -0.58 14.37 1.38
N ALA A 236 -0.55 14.77 2.65
CA ALA A 236 -0.52 13.82 3.75
C ALA A 236 -1.86 13.10 3.88
N VAL A 237 -1.81 11.80 4.21
CA VAL A 237 -3.01 11.00 4.48
C VAL A 237 -3.68 11.47 5.77
N ASN A 238 -5.01 11.58 5.75
CA ASN A 238 -5.81 12.06 6.86
C ASN A 238 -6.02 10.97 7.94
N PHE A 239 -5.13 10.93 8.93
CA PHE A 239 -5.20 9.95 10.03
C PHE A 239 -5.77 10.48 11.34
N ASP A 240 -5.99 11.79 11.47
CA ASP A 240 -6.37 12.43 12.73
C ASP A 240 -7.32 13.62 12.61
N ASP A 241 -7.63 14.07 11.40
CA ASP A 241 -8.56 15.19 11.16
C ASP A 241 -10.02 14.70 11.04
N ALA A 242 -10.94 15.62 10.79
CA ALA A 242 -12.33 15.30 10.46
C ALA A 242 -12.41 14.31 9.29
N GLY A 243 -13.24 13.27 9.44
CA GLY A 243 -13.38 12.22 8.42
C GLY A 243 -12.30 11.12 8.44
N SER A 244 -11.28 11.24 9.29
CA SER A 244 -10.15 10.29 9.37
C SER A 244 -10.51 8.87 9.78
N THR A 245 -11.65 8.64 10.45
CA THR A 245 -12.01 7.30 10.96
C THR A 245 -12.03 6.25 9.84
N MET A 246 -12.66 6.56 8.72
CA MET A 246 -12.74 5.63 7.60
C MET A 246 -11.42 5.50 6.83
N VAL A 247 -10.62 6.57 6.80
CA VAL A 247 -9.27 6.54 6.24
C VAL A 247 -8.40 5.58 7.06
N ARG A 248 -8.39 5.68 8.39
CA ARG A 248 -7.68 4.72 9.26
C ARG A 248 -8.14 3.28 9.05
N GLU A 249 -9.45 3.05 8.91
CA GLU A 249 -9.99 1.71 8.64
C GLU A 249 -9.60 1.17 7.25
N PHE A 250 -9.32 2.04 6.28
CA PHE A 250 -8.78 1.62 4.99
C PHE A 250 -7.38 1.04 5.16
N PHE A 251 -6.48 1.71 5.88
CA PHE A 251 -5.11 1.23 6.13
C PHE A 251 -5.01 0.10 7.16
N LEU A 252 -5.98 0.02 8.08
CA LEU A 252 -6.05 -1.00 9.12
C LEU A 252 -7.39 -1.74 8.99
N PRO A 253 -7.57 -2.60 7.96
CA PRO A 253 -8.82 -3.31 7.79
C PRO A 253 -8.95 -4.30 8.96
N MET A 254 -9.73 -3.93 9.97
CA MET A 254 -10.04 -4.84 11.06
C MET A 254 -10.86 -6.00 10.50
N PRO A 255 -10.68 -7.24 10.99
CA PRO A 255 -11.59 -8.32 10.64
C PRO A 255 -13.01 -7.87 10.96
N ALA A 256 -13.94 -8.05 10.00
CA ALA A 256 -15.34 -7.73 10.19
C ALA A 256 -15.97 -8.63 11.27
N THR A 257 -15.70 -8.35 12.55
CA THR A 257 -16.38 -9.00 13.67
C THR A 257 -17.77 -8.40 13.81
N GLY A 258 -18.78 -9.27 13.80
CA GLY A 258 -20.18 -8.90 13.89
C GLY A 258 -20.54 -8.15 15.18
N SER A 259 -21.64 -7.39 15.07
CA SER A 259 -22.28 -6.57 16.12
C SER A 259 -21.46 -5.41 16.66
N MET A 260 -21.89 -4.19 16.31
CA MET A 260 -21.67 -3.00 17.13
C MET A 260 -22.34 -3.19 18.49
N ASN A 261 -21.67 -3.85 19.43
CA ASN A 261 -21.91 -3.56 20.84
C ASN A 261 -20.98 -2.41 21.22
N SER A 262 -21.60 -1.26 21.47
CA SER A 262 -21.00 -0.08 22.04
C SER A 262 -20.04 -0.46 23.17
N ILE A 263 -18.75 -0.18 22.99
CA ILE A 263 -17.88 0.07 24.14
C ILE A 263 -18.38 1.39 24.70
N SER A 264 -19.27 1.31 25.69
CA SER A 264 -19.58 2.44 26.55
C SER A 264 -18.28 2.90 27.17
N THR A 265 -17.84 4.12 26.84
CA THR A 265 -16.86 4.84 27.62
C THR A 265 -17.44 5.03 29.02
N GLY A 266 -17.06 4.14 29.93
CA GLY A 266 -17.39 4.23 31.35
C GLY A 266 -16.64 5.40 31.99
N TYR A 267 -16.99 6.64 31.64
CA TYR A 267 -16.76 7.78 32.52
C TYR A 267 -17.85 7.74 33.60
N GLY A 268 -17.65 6.88 34.60
CA GLY A 268 -18.40 6.95 35.84
C GLY A 268 -18.09 8.26 36.54
N SER A 269 -19.00 9.24 36.47
CA SER A 269 -18.94 10.44 37.29
C SER A 269 -19.25 10.06 38.75
N THR A 270 -18.24 9.63 39.50
CA THR A 270 -18.40 9.47 40.95
C THR A 270 -18.42 10.85 41.59
N ARG A 271 -19.63 11.31 41.89
CA ARG A 271 -19.91 12.55 42.61
C ARG A 271 -19.38 12.41 44.04
N CYS A 272 -18.25 13.04 44.34
CA CYS A 272 -17.63 13.01 45.66
C CYS A 272 -18.22 14.12 46.55
N THR A 273 -19.03 13.75 47.53
CA THR A 273 -19.53 14.65 48.58
C THR A 273 -18.44 14.90 49.62
N LYS A 274 -18.03 16.16 49.77
CA LYS A 274 -17.13 16.61 50.85
C LYS A 274 -17.90 16.72 52.17
N SER A 275 -17.44 16.00 53.19
CA SER A 275 -17.63 16.39 54.59
C SER A 275 -16.27 16.35 55.29
N ALA A 276 -15.82 17.51 55.77
CA ALA A 276 -14.53 17.73 56.40
C ALA A 276 -14.65 17.67 57.93
N THR A 277 -13.67 17.07 58.62
CA THR A 277 -12.97 17.61 59.81
C THR A 277 -11.85 16.66 60.31
N PRO A 278 -10.84 17.16 61.06
CA PRO A 278 -9.46 16.66 61.03
C PRO A 278 -8.98 16.00 62.35
N ALA A 279 -7.97 15.12 62.29
CA ALA A 279 -7.04 14.88 63.40
C ALA A 279 -5.80 14.07 63.00
N SER A 280 -4.67 14.45 63.61
CA SER A 280 -3.39 13.74 63.78
C SER A 280 -2.49 13.49 62.56
N ALA A 281 -1.43 14.30 62.49
CA ALA A 281 -0.16 13.95 61.88
C ALA A 281 0.60 12.93 62.75
N THR A 282 1.29 11.95 62.15
CA THR A 282 2.66 11.58 62.50
C THR A 282 3.31 10.78 61.36
N CYS A 283 4.48 11.29 60.98
CA CYS A 283 5.55 10.78 60.14
C CYS A 283 5.82 9.26 60.21
N CYS A 284 6.04 8.62 59.06
CA CYS A 284 7.18 7.71 58.85
C CYS A 284 7.40 7.42 57.35
N ARG A 285 8.66 7.26 56.99
CA ARG A 285 9.25 7.42 55.66
C ARG A 285 9.28 6.11 54.85
N ASN A 286 9.35 6.31 53.52
CA ASN A 286 10.07 5.54 52.48
C ASN A 286 9.29 4.61 51.52
N TRP A 287 9.65 4.82 50.24
CA TRP A 287 9.40 4.12 48.95
C TRP A 287 8.19 4.53 48.07
N PRO A 288 8.35 4.53 46.72
CA PRO A 288 7.74 5.49 45.81
C PRO A 288 6.69 4.77 44.96
N SER A 289 5.44 5.18 45.05
CA SER A 289 4.39 4.60 44.21
C SER A 289 4.55 5.07 42.76
N ARG A 290 5.04 4.16 41.92
CA ARG A 290 4.70 3.90 40.51
C ARG A 290 4.18 5.10 39.71
N SER A 291 5.10 5.60 38.89
CA SER A 291 4.87 6.33 37.64
C SER A 291 3.79 5.67 36.78
N ALA A 292 2.99 6.55 36.15
CA ALA A 292 2.10 6.24 35.04
C ALA A 292 2.79 5.39 33.95
N PRO A 293 2.05 4.53 33.23
CA PRO A 293 2.60 3.85 32.07
C PRO A 293 3.08 4.89 31.05
N PRO A 294 4.27 4.72 30.46
CA PRO A 294 4.74 5.62 29.41
C PRO A 294 3.83 5.49 28.18
N PRO A 295 3.67 6.56 27.37
CA PRO A 295 3.03 6.45 26.07
C PRO A 295 3.80 5.44 25.22
N MET A 296 3.07 4.61 24.48
CA MET A 296 3.66 3.73 23.47
C MET A 296 4.43 4.59 22.46
N ALA A 297 5.75 4.60 22.58
CA ALA A 297 6.63 5.04 21.53
C ALA A 297 6.49 4.02 20.39
N GLY A 298 5.63 4.33 19.43
CA GLY A 298 5.74 3.75 18.11
C GLY A 298 7.04 4.25 17.51
N THR A 299 8.08 3.41 17.52
CA THR A 299 9.30 3.64 16.75
C THR A 299 8.93 3.53 15.29
N CYS A 300 8.52 4.65 14.67
CA CYS A 300 8.60 4.79 13.23
C CYS A 300 10.08 4.81 12.85
N ILE A 301 10.58 3.71 12.30
CA ILE A 301 11.86 3.72 11.61
C ILE A 301 11.61 4.44 10.28
N SER A 302 11.86 5.75 10.22
CA SER A 302 11.89 6.48 8.96
C SER A 302 13.25 6.26 8.30
N TRP A 303 13.28 5.58 7.15
CA TRP A 303 14.46 5.55 6.31
C TRP A 303 14.48 6.81 5.44
N SER A 304 15.34 7.77 5.77
CA SER A 304 15.66 8.89 4.87
C SER A 304 16.73 8.45 3.88
N LYS A 305 16.35 8.10 2.65
CA LYS A 305 17.31 7.95 1.55
C LYS A 305 17.78 9.35 1.12
N THR A 306 18.89 9.82 1.70
CA THR A 306 19.51 11.11 1.34
C THR A 306 20.06 11.07 -0.09
N LYS A 307 19.49 11.84 -1.02
CA LYS A 307 20.07 12.06 -2.36
C LYS A 307 21.42 12.78 -2.22
N ARG A 308 22.51 12.06 -2.38
CA ARG A 308 23.85 12.65 -2.53
C ARG A 308 24.04 13.06 -4.00
N THR A 309 23.60 14.26 -4.36
CA THR A 309 23.93 14.85 -5.66
C THR A 309 25.41 15.24 -5.68
N ARG A 310 26.25 14.49 -6.41
CA ARG A 310 27.60 14.96 -6.75
C ARG A 310 27.45 16.06 -7.81
N ARG A 311 27.53 17.33 -7.40
CA ARG A 311 27.86 18.43 -8.32
C ARG A 311 29.33 18.27 -8.73
N ALA A 312 29.58 17.91 -9.99
CA ALA A 312 30.89 18.13 -10.60
C ALA A 312 31.03 19.63 -10.86
N GLY A 313 31.83 20.32 -10.05
CA GLY A 313 32.22 21.70 -10.30
C GLY A 313 33.28 21.74 -11.40
N LEU A 314 32.91 22.22 -12.58
CA LEU A 314 33.88 22.73 -13.55
C LEU A 314 34.14 24.20 -13.20
N SER A 315 35.32 24.44 -12.61
CA SER A 315 35.86 25.78 -12.39
C SER A 315 36.36 26.35 -13.71
N ALA A 316 35.86 27.53 -14.07
CA ALA A 316 36.37 28.33 -15.17
C ALA A 316 37.70 28.98 -14.75
N ALA A 317 38.75 28.76 -15.54
CA ALA A 317 39.99 29.52 -15.46
C ALA A 317 40.23 30.23 -16.79
N THR A 318 40.25 31.57 -16.73
CA THR A 318 40.56 32.49 -17.82
C THR A 318 42.05 32.79 -17.83
N MET A 319 42.66 32.84 -19.03
CA MET A 319 43.89 33.56 -19.49
C MET A 319 44.61 32.67 -20.53
N ALA A 320 45.18 33.11 -21.65
CA ALA A 320 45.30 34.38 -22.36
C ALA A 320 45.73 34.07 -23.82
N ARG A 321 45.51 35.01 -24.75
CA ARG A 321 45.98 34.96 -26.16
C ARG A 321 47.51 34.99 -26.28
N PRO A 322 48.07 34.46 -27.39
CA PRO A 322 48.54 35.31 -28.51
C PRO A 322 48.11 34.70 -29.87
N GLY A 323 47.83 35.41 -30.95
CA GLY A 323 48.67 36.34 -31.71
C GLY A 323 48.47 36.00 -33.20
N SER A 324 48.29 37.02 -34.05
CA SER A 324 47.82 37.02 -35.44
C SER A 324 48.84 36.59 -36.50
N ILE A 325 48.42 35.92 -37.58
CA ILE A 325 49.02 36.01 -38.94
C ILE A 325 47.91 35.92 -40.02
N THR A 326 48.13 36.66 -41.11
CA THR A 326 47.29 37.18 -42.20
C THR A 326 47.22 36.33 -43.49
N GLY A 327 46.25 36.64 -44.38
CA GLY A 327 46.29 36.42 -45.85
C GLY A 327 45.05 35.68 -46.40
N SER A 328 44.05 36.30 -47.05
CA SER A 328 43.92 36.89 -48.40
C SER A 328 43.86 35.89 -49.58
N GLY A 329 42.79 35.97 -50.40
CA GLY A 329 42.68 35.40 -51.76
C GLY A 329 41.49 34.43 -51.93
N ALA A 330 40.30 34.84 -52.40
CA ALA A 330 39.88 35.10 -53.79
C ALA A 330 39.52 33.84 -54.62
N THR A 331 38.22 33.78 -54.98
CA THR A 331 37.60 33.26 -56.24
C THR A 331 37.87 31.84 -56.73
N THR A 332 36.81 31.03 -56.90
CA THR A 332 36.20 30.73 -58.22
C THR A 332 34.96 29.83 -58.12
N SER A 333 34.07 30.03 -59.09
CA SER A 333 32.75 29.45 -59.34
C SER A 333 32.77 28.13 -60.14
N THR A 334 31.78 27.26 -59.96
CA THR A 334 31.01 26.52 -61.02
C THR A 334 29.98 25.58 -60.35
N THR A 335 28.66 25.79 -60.50
CA THR A 335 27.73 25.08 -61.44
C THR A 335 27.96 23.57 -61.53
N GLY A 336 27.01 22.65 -61.33
CA GLY A 336 25.57 22.69 -61.10
C GLY A 336 24.96 21.29 -61.30
N SER A 337 23.63 21.28 -61.45
CA SER A 337 22.76 20.20 -61.96
C SER A 337 22.03 19.31 -60.94
N MET A 338 20.71 19.43 -61.04
CA MET A 338 19.63 18.65 -60.45
C MET A 338 19.34 17.37 -61.26
N SER A 339 18.54 16.51 -60.61
CA SER A 339 17.60 15.49 -61.13
C SER A 339 18.21 14.13 -61.48
N ARG A 340 17.57 13.02 -61.10
CA ARG A 340 16.13 12.77 -60.95
C ARG A 340 15.74 12.11 -59.65
#